data_AF-A0A2H5ZP48-F1
#
_entry.id   AF-A0A2H5ZP48-F1
#
_cell.length_a   1.000
_cell.length_b   1.000
_cell.length_c   1.000
_cell.angle_alpha   90.00
_cell.angle_beta   90.00
_cell.angle_gamma   90.00
#
_symmetry.space_group_name_H-M   'P 1'
#
loop_
_entity.id
_entity.type
_entity.pdbx_description
1 polymer ?
#
loop_
_entity_poly.entity_id
_entity_poly.type
_entity_poly.pdbx_seq_one_letter_code
_entity_poly.pdbx_strand_id
1 'polypeptide(L)'
;MTTAVSPFGLRVYLLLRPRLQAARNRYDRASGASRWQRLFLIGLAVAFGTGVFVFFYRVLVHFLSIPEFGPVLTYKLLAMILLTFLSVLLFSNIIVALSTFFLSAELERLVAAPVPLRVLFHARFLETLVESSWMVLLFAFPALVAYGLAHEAQMSFYLWAPFVLVPFAVVPAALGVVVTAVLVNVFPARQARDLLVLAAIVAGAILYMLLRFLEPERLVRPEHFADFAQFLLAMRTPTTVWLPSTWVAEVVHGLALGETATLPLWLGLLVVGAVISWWGACRVTTLLFEHGYSKSQEGRKARLTQQQAAKWALGVVTLPLPRILRLWVQKDARTFFRDASQWSQLILLLALVVVYVYNFRVLPLGSMPLVTFYFRNVVSFLNLLLAGFVVASVAQRFVFPAISLEGRALWIAQVAPISLRKLWWSKFWVALVPLLVLGEVLIVLTNHYLRVLPFMRWLAPLTMAGLTVAIVAISLAAGTRYPRFEADQASKIATSAGALISMILCMSVVGSVVVLQAWPTYVLFFSYLQNTPLDRATVFGVATSLAASAVVVTVAIGEAIRRGLRAMDEFGTKPVPIVRSRSRSGRAEPAAWEPGIERGSG
;
A
#
# COMPACT_ATOMS: atom_id res chain seq x y z
N MET A 1 43.09 -26.63 -0.20
CA MET A 1 41.73 -26.65 0.36
C MET A 1 41.67 -25.65 1.51
N THR A 2 41.29 -24.41 1.24
CA THR A 2 41.05 -23.38 2.26
C THR A 2 39.68 -22.78 1.94
N THR A 3 38.62 -23.45 2.38
CA THR A 3 37.29 -22.87 2.40
C THR A 3 37.30 -21.75 3.43
N ALA A 4 37.73 -20.56 3.02
CA ALA A 4 37.46 -19.35 3.76
C ALA A 4 35.94 -19.29 3.92
N VAL A 5 35.46 -19.66 5.11
CA VAL A 5 34.05 -19.52 5.48
C VAL A 5 33.80 -18.03 5.47
N SER A 6 33.38 -17.52 4.30
CA SER A 6 32.93 -16.14 4.16
C SER A 6 31.99 -15.84 5.32
N PRO A 7 32.20 -14.77 6.09
CA PRO A 7 31.38 -14.48 7.26
C PRO A 7 29.91 -14.49 6.85
N PHE A 8 29.03 -14.97 7.74
CA PHE A 8 27.61 -15.16 7.46
C PHE A 8 26.95 -13.95 6.80
N GLY A 9 27.29 -12.75 7.27
CA GLY A 9 26.84 -11.48 6.70
C GLY A 9 27.27 -11.26 5.25
N LEU A 10 28.47 -11.72 4.86
CA LEU A 10 28.94 -11.64 3.47
C LEU A 10 28.10 -12.51 2.54
N ARG A 11 27.66 -13.69 2.99
CA ARG A 11 26.78 -14.57 2.18
C ARG A 11 25.41 -13.96 1.97
N VAL A 12 24.81 -13.37 3.02
CA VAL A 12 23.54 -12.63 2.91
C VAL A 12 23.70 -11.45 1.96
N TYR A 13 24.78 -10.68 2.10
CA TYR A 13 25.09 -9.56 1.22
C TYR A 13 25.25 -10.01 -0.24
N LEU A 14 25.91 -11.14 -0.51
CA LEU A 14 26.08 -11.66 -1.88
C LEU A 14 24.75 -12.00 -2.55
N LEU A 15 23.76 -12.49 -1.79
CA LEU A 15 22.41 -12.73 -2.31
C LEU A 15 21.65 -11.44 -2.61
N LEU A 16 21.85 -10.40 -1.78
CA LEU A 16 21.19 -9.11 -1.95
C LEU A 16 21.90 -8.19 -2.97
N ARG A 17 23.19 -8.44 -3.24
CA ARG A 17 24.04 -7.60 -4.10
C ARG A 17 23.46 -7.40 -5.50
N PRO A 18 22.95 -8.42 -6.22
CA PRO A 18 22.34 -8.20 -7.54
C PRO A 18 21.18 -7.20 -7.48
N ARG A 19 20.40 -7.19 -6.40
CA ARG A 19 19.30 -6.25 -6.20
C ARG A 19 19.77 -4.85 -5.86
N LEU A 20 20.77 -4.72 -4.99
CA LEU A 20 21.40 -3.43 -4.68
C LEU A 20 22.04 -2.82 -5.94
N GLN A 21 22.71 -3.64 -6.75
CA GLN A 21 23.28 -3.23 -8.02
C GLN A 21 22.19 -2.87 -9.03
N ALA A 22 21.09 -3.62 -9.12
CA ALA A 22 19.96 -3.26 -9.95
C ALA A 22 19.32 -1.94 -9.51
N ALA A 23 19.19 -1.70 -8.20
CA ALA A 23 18.69 -0.44 -7.64
C ALA A 23 19.63 0.73 -7.94
N ARG A 24 20.94 0.56 -7.72
CA ARG A 24 21.96 1.55 -8.05
C ARG A 24 22.02 1.86 -9.53
N ASN A 25 22.11 0.85 -10.38
CA ASN A 25 22.13 1.02 -11.84
C ASN A 25 20.85 1.69 -12.35
N ARG A 26 19.70 1.49 -11.69
CA ARG A 26 18.46 2.21 -12.01
C ARG A 26 18.54 3.68 -11.62
N TYR A 27 19.07 3.99 -10.44
CA TYR A 27 19.32 5.37 -10.03
C TYR A 27 20.31 6.07 -10.98
N ASP A 28 21.39 5.37 -11.34
CA ASP A 28 22.43 5.88 -12.22
C ASP A 28 21.95 6.01 -13.67
N ARG A 29 21.10 5.10 -14.19
CA ARG A 29 20.47 5.26 -15.52
C ARG A 29 19.35 6.29 -15.53
N ALA A 30 18.68 6.48 -14.40
CA ALA A 30 17.74 7.59 -14.22
C ALA A 30 18.44 8.97 -14.19
N SER A 31 19.78 9.03 -14.25
CA SER A 31 20.53 10.28 -14.44
C SER A 31 20.24 11.01 -15.75
N GLY A 32 19.61 10.34 -16.73
CA GLY A 32 19.02 10.99 -17.92
C GLY A 32 17.73 11.78 -17.63
N ALA A 33 17.14 11.66 -16.43
CA ALA A 33 16.07 12.54 -15.98
C ALA A 33 16.67 13.94 -15.68
N SER A 34 16.08 14.98 -16.28
CA SER A 34 16.52 16.36 -16.07
C SER A 34 16.69 16.67 -14.58
N ARG A 35 17.72 17.44 -14.20
CA ARG A 35 17.94 17.87 -12.80
C ARG A 35 16.65 18.42 -12.16
N TRP A 36 15.86 19.14 -12.95
CA TRP A 36 14.54 19.67 -12.58
C TRP A 36 13.52 18.60 -12.20
N GLN A 37 13.44 17.47 -12.91
CA GLN A 37 12.53 16.37 -12.55
C GLN A 37 12.91 15.77 -11.19
N ARG A 38 14.20 15.60 -10.89
CA ARG A 38 14.64 15.09 -9.59
C ARG A 38 14.34 16.08 -8.46
N LEU A 39 14.64 17.36 -8.66
CA LEU A 39 14.30 18.41 -7.69
C LEU A 39 12.80 18.50 -7.45
N PHE A 40 11.98 18.41 -8.50
CA PHE A 40 10.53 18.38 -8.37
C PHE A 40 10.04 17.19 -7.54
N LEU A 41 10.57 15.99 -7.77
CA LEU A 41 10.18 14.78 -7.03
C LEU A 41 10.61 14.84 -5.56
N ILE A 42 11.82 15.33 -5.28
CA ILE A 42 12.28 15.55 -3.91
C ILE A 42 11.41 16.62 -3.23
N GLY A 43 11.16 17.75 -3.91
CA GLY A 43 10.29 18.80 -3.41
C GLY A 43 8.87 18.31 -3.11
N LEU A 44 8.31 17.46 -3.97
CA LEU A 44 7.01 16.83 -3.76
C LEU A 44 7.00 15.87 -2.55
N ALA A 45 8.04 15.04 -2.40
CA ALA A 45 8.16 14.14 -1.26
C ALA A 45 8.32 14.91 0.06
N VAL A 46 9.11 15.98 0.06
CA VAL A 46 9.26 16.88 1.21
C VAL A 46 7.94 17.57 1.52
N ALA A 47 7.27 18.17 0.53
CA ALA A 47 5.97 18.82 0.70
C ALA A 47 4.90 17.86 1.26
N PHE A 48 4.87 16.61 0.77
CA PHE A 48 3.99 15.58 1.31
C PHE A 48 4.32 15.25 2.77
N GLY A 49 5.60 15.03 3.09
CA GLY A 49 6.06 14.79 4.46
C GLY A 49 5.72 15.94 5.39
N THR A 50 5.93 17.18 4.95
CA THR A 50 5.53 18.39 5.68
C THR A 50 4.01 18.47 5.86
N GLY A 51 3.21 18.12 4.86
CA GLY A 51 1.76 18.08 4.98
C GLY A 51 1.28 17.07 6.04
N VAL A 52 1.83 15.86 6.04
CA VAL A 52 1.55 14.84 7.06
C VAL A 52 1.97 15.33 8.44
N PHE A 53 3.16 15.91 8.56
CA PHE A 53 3.65 16.52 9.79
C PHE A 53 2.71 17.61 10.31
N VAL A 54 2.35 18.59 9.49
CA VAL A 54 1.46 19.72 9.87
C VAL A 54 0.10 19.20 10.31
N PHE A 55 -0.45 18.20 9.61
CA PHE A 55 -1.71 17.58 9.99
C PHE A 55 -1.64 16.97 11.41
N PHE A 56 -0.65 16.10 11.66
CA PHE A 56 -0.50 15.49 12.98
C PHE A 56 -0.21 16.53 14.07
N TYR A 57 0.67 17.49 13.79
CA TYR A 57 1.03 18.54 14.75
C TYR A 57 -0.20 19.37 15.14
N ARG A 58 -1.02 19.81 14.18
CA ARG A 58 -2.25 20.57 14.47
C ARG A 58 -3.25 19.76 15.30
N VAL A 59 -3.45 18.48 14.97
CA VAL A 59 -4.36 17.60 15.73
C VAL A 59 -3.86 17.41 17.17
N LEU A 60 -2.56 17.18 17.34
CA LEU A 60 -1.94 16.98 18.65
C LEU A 60 -2.01 18.25 19.51
N VAL A 61 -1.64 19.41 18.96
CA VAL A 61 -1.73 20.69 19.69
C VAL A 61 -3.18 21.01 20.06
N HIS A 62 -4.13 20.74 19.16
CA HIS A 62 -5.55 20.90 19.48
C HIS A 62 -5.99 19.99 20.62
N PHE A 63 -5.55 18.73 20.65
CA PHE A 63 -5.85 17.83 21.75
C PHE A 63 -5.21 18.27 23.06
N LEU A 64 -3.95 18.72 23.02
CA LEU A 64 -3.26 19.26 24.21
C LEU A 64 -3.91 20.53 24.76
N SER A 65 -4.61 21.31 23.92
CA SER A 65 -5.35 22.49 24.37
C SER A 65 -6.58 22.18 25.23
N ILE A 66 -7.02 20.91 25.28
CA ILE A 66 -8.16 20.48 26.09
C ILE A 66 -7.66 20.22 27.53
N PRO A 67 -8.10 21.00 28.53
CA PRO A 67 -7.66 20.85 29.91
C PRO A 67 -7.91 19.43 30.44
N GLU A 68 -6.96 18.90 31.21
CA GLU A 68 -6.94 17.55 31.83
C GLU A 68 -6.97 16.33 30.90
N PHE A 69 -7.56 16.43 29.70
CA PHE A 69 -7.66 15.34 28.74
C PHE A 69 -6.52 15.29 27.74
N GLY A 70 -5.83 16.41 27.50
CA GLY A 70 -4.83 16.54 26.45
C GLY A 70 -3.76 15.44 26.42
N PRO A 71 -2.97 15.23 27.48
CA PRO A 71 -1.92 14.21 27.52
C PRO A 71 -2.44 12.77 27.34
N VAL A 72 -3.61 12.47 27.90
CA VAL A 72 -4.23 11.14 27.76
C VAL A 72 -4.69 10.92 26.32
N LEU A 73 -5.26 11.94 25.69
CA LEU A 73 -5.79 11.87 24.33
C LEU A 73 -4.67 11.77 23.29
N THR A 74 -3.56 12.49 23.48
CA THR A 74 -2.38 12.36 22.61
C THR A 74 -1.72 11.00 22.71
N TYR A 75 -1.56 10.45 23.93
CA TYR A 75 -1.08 9.08 24.12
C TYR A 75 -2.00 8.05 23.45
N LYS A 76 -3.33 8.15 23.64
CA LYS A 76 -4.28 7.24 23.00
C LYS A 76 -4.24 7.34 21.48
N LEU A 77 -4.12 8.55 20.93
CA LEU A 77 -3.96 8.74 19.48
C LEU A 77 -2.68 8.07 18.97
N LEU A 78 -1.55 8.24 19.66
CA LEU A 78 -0.29 7.56 19.34
C LEU A 78 -0.47 6.03 19.37
N ALA A 79 -1.06 5.49 20.43
CA ALA A 79 -1.30 4.05 20.59
C ALA A 79 -2.20 3.49 19.48
N MET A 80 -3.26 4.20 19.10
CA MET A 80 -4.14 3.80 18.00
C MET A 80 -3.44 3.82 16.64
N ILE A 81 -2.60 4.82 16.38
CA ILE A 81 -1.80 4.90 15.15
C ILE A 81 -0.82 3.73 15.08
N LEU A 82 -0.07 3.47 16.16
CA LEU A 82 0.89 2.37 16.22
C LEU A 82 0.21 1.01 16.10
N LEU A 83 -0.97 0.83 16.68
CA LEU A 83 -1.75 -0.40 16.55
C LEU A 83 -2.30 -0.59 15.13
N THR A 84 -2.69 0.50 14.48
CA THR A 84 -3.07 0.49 13.05
C THR A 84 -1.87 0.09 12.19
N PHE A 85 -0.70 0.66 12.45
CA PHE A 85 0.54 0.27 11.77
C PHE A 85 0.91 -1.19 12.02
N LEU A 86 0.82 -1.68 13.25
CA LEU A 86 1.07 -3.08 13.58
C LEU A 86 0.15 -4.00 12.78
N SER A 87 -1.14 -3.68 12.72
CA SER A 87 -2.15 -4.45 12.01
C SER A 87 -1.87 -4.49 10.50
N VAL A 88 -1.61 -3.34 9.88
CA VAL A 88 -1.29 -3.25 8.45
C VAL A 88 0.02 -3.96 8.13
N LEU A 89 1.05 -3.83 8.98
CA LEU A 89 2.33 -4.50 8.80
C LEU A 89 2.19 -6.02 8.92
N LEU A 90 1.53 -6.54 9.95
CA LEU A 90 1.37 -7.98 10.15
C LEU A 90 0.68 -8.61 8.94
N PHE A 91 -0.39 -7.97 8.49
CA PHE A 91 -1.15 -8.35 7.32
C PHE A 91 -0.31 -8.33 6.04
N SER A 92 0.39 -7.22 5.77
CA SER A 92 1.24 -7.08 4.58
C SER A 92 2.33 -8.14 4.56
N ASN A 93 2.96 -8.40 5.71
CA ASN A 93 4.04 -9.37 5.83
C ASN A 93 3.58 -10.81 5.58
N ILE A 94 2.36 -11.21 5.93
CA ILE A 94 1.84 -12.55 5.60
C ILE A 94 1.81 -12.76 4.07
N ILE A 95 1.33 -11.78 3.32
CA ILE A 95 1.23 -11.88 1.84
C ILE A 95 2.61 -11.87 1.21
N VAL A 96 3.43 -10.87 1.58
CA VAL A 96 4.75 -10.66 0.99
C VAL A 96 5.67 -11.83 1.35
N ALA A 97 5.56 -12.39 2.56
CA ALA A 97 6.30 -13.58 2.93
C ALA A 97 5.93 -14.77 2.03
N LEU A 98 4.64 -14.98 1.73
CA LEU A 98 4.22 -16.09 0.87
C LEU A 98 4.78 -15.96 -0.55
N SER A 99 4.70 -14.76 -1.13
CA SER A 99 5.24 -14.50 -2.47
C SER A 99 6.77 -14.57 -2.54
N THR A 100 7.44 -14.21 -1.46
CA THR A 100 8.91 -14.09 -1.39
C THR A 100 9.59 -15.41 -1.00
N PHE A 101 9.03 -16.15 -0.05
CA PHE A 101 9.62 -17.39 0.49
C PHE A 101 9.22 -18.65 -0.27
N PHE A 102 8.05 -18.70 -0.93
CA PHE A 102 7.55 -19.93 -1.53
C PHE A 102 7.20 -19.82 -3.03
N LEU A 103 6.85 -18.63 -3.53
CA LEU A 103 6.34 -18.44 -4.90
C LEU A 103 7.26 -17.63 -5.83
N SER A 104 8.49 -17.33 -5.39
CA SER A 104 9.44 -16.55 -6.20
C SER A 104 10.10 -17.43 -7.27
N ALA A 105 10.11 -17.00 -8.54
CA ALA A 105 10.78 -17.72 -9.62
C ALA A 105 12.30 -17.88 -9.40
N GLU A 106 12.92 -16.94 -8.68
CA GLU A 106 14.32 -17.04 -8.26
C GLU A 106 14.60 -18.22 -7.31
N LEU A 107 13.56 -18.75 -6.64
CA LEU A 107 13.71 -19.76 -5.60
C LEU A 107 14.22 -21.08 -6.17
N GLU A 108 13.78 -21.45 -7.37
CA GLU A 108 14.27 -22.65 -8.09
C GLU A 108 15.80 -22.65 -8.21
N ARG A 109 16.39 -21.49 -8.52
CA ARG A 109 17.83 -21.34 -8.67
C ARG A 109 18.56 -21.27 -7.32
N LEU A 110 17.95 -20.65 -6.32
CA LEU A 110 18.55 -20.46 -5.01
C LEU A 110 18.53 -21.73 -4.16
N VAL A 111 17.49 -22.54 -4.28
CA VAL A 111 17.38 -23.84 -3.60
C VAL A 111 18.35 -24.86 -4.23
N ALA A 112 18.60 -24.77 -5.54
CA ALA A 112 19.61 -25.59 -6.21
C ALA A 112 21.06 -25.15 -5.93
N ALA A 113 21.26 -23.93 -5.42
CA ALA A 113 22.60 -23.42 -5.08
C ALA A 113 23.05 -23.95 -3.71
N PRO A 114 24.36 -24.12 -3.46
CA PRO A 114 24.90 -24.58 -2.17
C PRO A 114 24.85 -23.46 -1.10
N VAL A 115 23.66 -22.94 -0.83
CA VAL A 115 23.39 -21.87 0.13
C VAL A 115 22.65 -22.44 1.33
N PRO A 116 23.14 -22.27 2.56
CA PRO A 116 22.45 -22.79 3.73
C PRO A 116 21.11 -22.06 3.93
N LEU A 117 20.06 -22.80 4.34
CA LEU A 117 18.70 -22.29 4.52
C LEU A 117 18.62 -21.05 5.43
N ARG A 118 19.51 -20.95 6.43
CA ARG A 118 19.59 -19.77 7.32
C ARG A 118 19.96 -18.51 6.54
N VAL A 119 20.95 -18.58 5.65
CA VAL A 119 21.37 -17.43 4.83
C VAL A 119 20.25 -17.02 3.88
N LEU A 120 19.56 -18.01 3.28
CA LEU A 120 18.37 -17.76 2.45
C LEU A 120 17.27 -17.08 3.26
N PHE A 121 16.99 -17.55 4.49
CA PHE A 121 16.02 -16.95 5.39
C PHE A 121 16.34 -15.47 5.66
N HIS A 122 17.56 -15.11 6.04
CA HIS A 122 17.88 -13.71 6.34
C HIS A 122 17.79 -12.80 5.13
N ALA A 123 18.22 -13.26 3.95
CA ALA A 123 18.07 -12.50 2.72
C ALA A 123 16.58 -12.24 2.40
N ARG A 124 15.74 -13.29 2.46
CA ARG A 124 14.30 -13.19 2.18
C ARG A 124 13.53 -12.43 3.27
N PHE A 125 13.96 -12.54 4.52
CA PHE A 125 13.40 -11.81 5.65
C PHE A 125 13.66 -10.31 5.50
N LEU A 126 14.90 -9.91 5.17
CA LEU A 126 15.23 -8.50 4.94
C LEU A 126 14.45 -7.92 3.75
N GLU A 127 14.30 -8.69 2.67
CA GLU A 127 13.46 -8.32 1.53
C GLU A 127 12.01 -8.08 1.97
N THR A 128 11.43 -9.04 2.69
CA THR A 128 10.05 -8.98 3.18
C THR A 128 9.84 -7.79 4.12
N LEU A 129 10.80 -7.55 5.03
CA LEU A 129 10.78 -6.45 6.00
C LEU A 129 10.78 -5.09 5.28
N VAL A 130 11.69 -4.90 4.32
CA VAL A 130 11.79 -3.64 3.56
C VAL A 130 10.58 -3.44 2.66
N GLU A 131 10.14 -4.48 1.95
CA GLU A 131 9.02 -4.42 1.00
C GLU A 131 7.68 -4.14 1.69
N SER A 132 7.47 -4.64 2.91
CA SER A 132 6.24 -4.38 3.66
C SER A 132 6.28 -3.09 4.48
N SER A 133 7.46 -2.65 4.96
CA SER A 133 7.54 -1.58 5.97
C SER A 133 7.76 -0.18 5.40
N TRP A 134 8.24 -0.04 4.16
CA TRP A 134 8.63 1.27 3.61
C TRP A 134 7.50 2.31 3.67
N MET A 135 6.26 1.91 3.37
CA MET A 135 5.11 2.82 3.34
C MET A 135 4.74 3.28 4.74
N VAL A 136 4.73 2.36 5.71
CA VAL A 136 4.41 2.67 7.11
C VAL A 136 5.47 3.60 7.70
N LEU A 137 6.76 3.34 7.42
CA LEU A 137 7.85 4.20 7.90
C LEU A 137 7.75 5.63 7.32
N LEU A 138 7.30 5.78 6.07
CA LEU A 138 7.08 7.08 5.44
C LEU A 138 6.02 7.92 6.16
N PHE A 139 4.97 7.29 6.70
CA PHE A 139 3.93 7.98 7.49
C PHE A 139 4.30 8.11 8.97
N ALA A 140 4.96 7.10 9.55
CA ALA A 140 5.32 7.07 10.96
C ALA A 140 6.34 8.14 11.31
N PHE A 141 7.34 8.37 10.44
CA PHE A 141 8.41 9.33 10.74
C PHE A 141 7.89 10.77 10.93
N PRO A 142 7.13 11.39 10.00
CA PRO A 142 6.56 12.71 10.21
C PRO A 142 5.60 12.78 11.41
N ALA A 143 4.85 11.70 11.68
CA ALA A 143 3.94 11.62 12.82
C ALA A 143 4.69 11.64 14.16
N LEU A 144 5.81 10.91 14.26
CA LEU A 144 6.67 10.91 15.46
C LEU A 144 7.34 12.27 15.67
N VAL A 145 7.82 12.91 14.61
CA VAL A 145 8.39 14.26 14.70
C VAL A 145 7.34 15.27 15.18
N ALA A 146 6.11 15.19 14.67
CA ALA A 146 4.98 15.98 15.15
C ALA A 146 4.66 15.71 16.64
N TYR A 147 4.75 14.46 17.07
CA TYR A 147 4.53 14.06 18.46
C TYR A 147 5.57 14.67 19.41
N GLY A 148 6.85 14.59 19.06
CA GLY A 148 7.94 15.18 19.83
C GLY A 148 7.81 16.70 19.94
N LEU A 149 7.52 17.39 18.83
CA LEU A 149 7.38 18.85 18.83
C LEU A 149 6.15 19.32 19.59
N ALA A 150 5.05 18.55 19.58
CA ALA A 150 3.84 18.89 20.34
C ALA A 150 4.02 18.76 21.86
N HIS A 151 4.90 17.86 22.32
CA HIS A 151 5.19 17.66 23.75
C HIS A 151 6.49 18.35 24.20
N GLU A 152 7.05 19.25 23.38
CA GLU A 152 8.30 19.96 23.66
C GLU A 152 9.47 19.01 24.03
N ALA A 153 9.54 17.86 23.35
CA ALA A 153 10.49 16.80 23.65
C ALA A 153 11.96 17.23 23.44
N GLN A 154 12.85 16.63 24.24
CA GLN A 154 14.29 16.85 24.17
C GLN A 154 14.90 16.37 22.84
N MET A 155 16.09 16.88 22.49
CA MET A 155 16.80 16.49 21.25
C MET A 155 17.05 14.97 21.15
N SER A 156 17.22 14.29 22.29
CA SER A 156 17.38 12.84 22.39
C SER A 156 16.21 12.07 21.76
N PHE A 157 14.98 12.59 21.87
CA PHE A 157 13.78 11.99 21.27
C PHE A 157 13.92 11.86 19.75
N TYR A 158 14.34 12.91 19.06
CA TYR A 158 14.42 12.92 17.59
C TYR A 158 15.52 11.99 17.07
N LEU A 159 16.56 11.75 17.88
CA LEU A 159 17.59 10.77 17.55
C LEU A 159 17.09 9.34 17.75
N TRP A 160 16.44 9.03 18.88
CA TRP A 160 16.05 7.67 19.24
C TRP A 160 14.75 7.19 18.61
N ALA A 161 13.76 8.06 18.41
CA ALA A 161 12.44 7.68 17.90
C ALA A 161 12.48 6.92 16.56
N PRO A 162 13.33 7.28 15.56
CA PRO A 162 13.47 6.50 14.33
C PRO A 162 14.03 5.09 14.56
N PHE A 163 14.94 4.91 15.53
CA PHE A 163 15.52 3.59 15.83
C PHE A 163 14.51 2.66 16.49
N VAL A 164 13.54 3.18 17.24
CA VAL A 164 12.45 2.40 17.87
C VAL A 164 11.53 1.76 16.81
N LEU A 165 11.39 2.39 15.63
CA LEU A 165 10.58 1.84 14.54
C LEU A 165 11.16 0.57 13.91
N VAL A 166 12.48 0.35 14.01
CA VAL A 166 13.14 -0.84 13.44
C VAL A 166 12.71 -2.12 14.14
N PRO A 167 12.90 -2.29 15.47
CA PRO A 167 12.42 -3.48 16.18
C PRO A 167 10.89 -3.60 16.11
N PHE A 168 10.17 -2.47 16.09
CA PHE A 168 8.71 -2.47 15.88
C PHE A 168 8.31 -3.11 14.56
N ALA A 169 9.01 -2.85 13.45
CA ALA A 169 8.74 -3.46 12.16
C ALA A 169 9.16 -4.94 12.08
N VAL A 170 10.21 -5.33 12.81
CA VAL A 170 10.71 -6.72 12.85
C VAL A 170 9.68 -7.68 13.43
N VAL A 171 8.98 -7.31 14.50
CA VAL A 171 8.00 -8.19 15.16
C VAL A 171 6.86 -8.65 14.21
N PRO A 172 6.08 -7.77 13.55
CA PRO A 172 5.04 -8.20 12.63
C PRO A 172 5.60 -8.90 11.38
N ALA A 173 6.82 -8.57 10.94
CA ALA A 173 7.46 -9.29 9.85
C ALA A 173 7.79 -10.74 10.22
N ALA A 174 8.35 -10.96 11.40
CA ALA A 174 8.64 -12.28 11.93
C ALA A 174 7.37 -13.11 12.13
N LEU A 175 6.34 -12.53 12.76
CA LEU A 175 5.05 -13.19 12.94
C LEU A 175 4.40 -13.54 11.59
N GLY A 176 4.41 -12.62 10.62
CA GLY A 176 3.85 -12.88 9.29
C GLY A 176 4.56 -14.01 8.54
N VAL A 177 5.90 -14.09 8.65
CA VAL A 177 6.68 -15.18 8.08
C VAL A 177 6.39 -16.52 8.76
N VAL A 178 6.28 -16.55 10.09
CA VAL A 178 5.90 -17.77 10.84
C VAL A 178 4.52 -18.26 10.43
N VAL A 179 3.52 -17.37 10.43
CA VAL A 179 2.15 -17.70 10.03
C VAL A 179 2.16 -18.26 8.62
N THR A 180 2.88 -17.62 7.69
CA THR A 180 3.02 -18.11 6.32
C THR A 180 3.62 -19.51 6.26
N ALA A 181 4.76 -19.74 6.93
CA ALA A 181 5.43 -21.03 6.94
C ALA A 181 4.52 -22.15 7.50
N VAL A 182 3.76 -21.86 8.56
CA VAL A 182 2.77 -22.79 9.12
C VAL A 182 1.63 -23.04 8.14
N LEU A 183 1.07 -22.00 7.53
CA LEU A 183 -0.05 -22.14 6.58
C LEU A 183 0.32 -23.03 5.39
N VAL A 184 1.52 -22.84 4.81
CA VAL A 184 2.00 -23.66 3.67
C VAL A 184 2.11 -25.13 4.04
N ASN A 185 2.44 -25.42 5.30
CA ASN A 185 2.70 -26.78 5.76
C ASN A 185 1.45 -27.51 6.25
N VAL A 186 0.54 -26.80 6.94
CA VAL A 186 -0.73 -27.34 7.47
C VAL A 186 -1.72 -27.57 6.33
N PHE A 187 -1.82 -26.63 5.41
CA PHE A 187 -2.76 -26.71 4.30
C PHE A 187 -2.02 -27.14 3.05
N PRO A 188 -2.20 -28.38 2.56
CA PRO A 188 -1.75 -28.80 1.24
C PRO A 188 -2.62 -28.10 0.19
N ALA A 189 -2.47 -26.78 0.09
CA ALA A 189 -3.06 -25.96 -0.94
C ALA A 189 -2.29 -26.26 -2.22
N ARG A 190 -2.80 -27.24 -2.97
CA ARG A 190 -2.26 -27.76 -4.24
C ARG A 190 -2.16 -26.69 -5.35
N GLN A 191 -2.60 -25.47 -5.06
CA GLN A 191 -2.42 -24.26 -5.86
C GLN A 191 -1.98 -23.13 -4.94
N ALA A 192 -0.95 -22.39 -5.35
CA ALA A 192 -0.54 -21.12 -4.73
C ALA A 192 -1.72 -20.18 -4.41
N ARG A 193 -2.75 -20.23 -5.26
CA ARG A 193 -4.03 -19.51 -5.09
C ARG A 193 -4.74 -19.83 -3.78
N ASP A 194 -4.94 -21.10 -3.49
CA ASP A 194 -5.73 -21.53 -2.32
C ASP A 194 -5.01 -21.12 -1.03
N LEU A 195 -3.68 -21.18 -1.05
CA LEU A 195 -2.83 -20.78 0.07
C LEU A 195 -2.89 -19.28 0.32
N LEU A 196 -2.89 -18.46 -0.74
CA LEU A 196 -3.02 -17.01 -0.61
C LEU A 196 -4.44 -16.60 -0.16
N VAL A 197 -5.49 -17.31 -0.59
CA VAL A 197 -6.87 -17.06 -0.10
C VAL A 197 -6.98 -17.40 1.38
N LEU A 198 -6.42 -18.53 1.80
CA LEU A 198 -6.38 -18.89 3.20
C LEU A 198 -5.58 -17.88 4.04
N ALA A 199 -4.41 -17.49 3.56
CA ALA A 199 -3.59 -16.47 4.20
C ALA A 199 -4.37 -15.15 4.33
N ALA A 200 -5.17 -14.79 3.32
CA ALA A 200 -6.05 -13.64 3.36
C ALA A 200 -7.15 -13.77 4.43
N ILE A 201 -7.81 -14.92 4.53
CA ILE A 201 -8.85 -15.19 5.54
C ILE A 201 -8.24 -15.09 6.94
N VAL A 202 -7.08 -15.73 7.17
CA VAL A 202 -6.39 -15.71 8.46
C VAL A 202 -5.94 -14.30 8.81
N ALA A 203 -5.36 -13.56 7.87
CA ALA A 203 -4.97 -12.17 8.08
C ALA A 203 -6.19 -11.27 8.38
N GLY A 204 -7.33 -11.49 7.71
CA GLY A 204 -8.58 -10.79 7.98
C GLY A 204 -9.17 -11.11 9.36
N ALA A 205 -9.10 -12.37 9.79
CA ALA A 205 -9.53 -12.78 11.13
C ALA A 205 -8.64 -12.16 12.23
N ILE A 206 -7.32 -12.17 12.04
CA ILE A 206 -6.37 -11.50 12.95
C ILE A 206 -6.67 -10.00 13.03
N LEU A 207 -6.89 -9.36 11.89
CA LEU A 207 -7.24 -7.94 11.84
C LEU A 207 -8.55 -7.65 12.59
N TYR A 208 -9.61 -8.44 12.36
CA TYR A 208 -10.87 -8.30 13.08
C TYR A 208 -10.67 -8.43 14.59
N MET A 209 -9.84 -9.39 15.02
CA MET A 209 -9.52 -9.57 16.44
C MET A 209 -8.75 -8.37 17.00
N LEU A 210 -7.72 -7.90 16.29
CA LEU A 210 -6.97 -6.68 16.65
C LEU A 210 -7.89 -5.46 16.78
N LEU A 211 -8.84 -5.29 15.88
CA LEU A 211 -9.81 -4.20 15.95
C LEU A 211 -10.82 -4.35 17.07
N ARG A 212 -11.18 -5.59 17.42
CA ARG A 212 -12.03 -5.85 18.58
C ARG A 212 -11.31 -5.56 19.89
N PHE A 213 -9.99 -5.77 19.94
CA PHE A 213 -9.16 -5.37 21.09
C PHE A 213 -9.06 -3.85 21.29
N LEU A 214 -9.41 -3.03 20.30
CA LEU A 214 -9.50 -1.57 20.53
C LEU A 214 -10.67 -1.17 21.44
N GLU A 215 -11.60 -2.09 21.71
CA GLU A 215 -12.84 -1.82 22.46
C GLU A 215 -13.47 -0.45 22.12
N PRO A 216 -13.70 -0.13 20.82
CA PRO A 216 -14.22 1.19 20.43
C PRO A 216 -15.57 1.52 21.10
N GLU A 217 -16.27 0.48 21.55
CA GLU A 217 -17.54 0.53 22.28
C GLU A 217 -17.43 1.03 23.74
N ARG A 218 -16.25 0.98 24.37
CA ARG A 218 -16.07 1.47 25.76
C ARG A 218 -15.79 2.97 25.83
N LEU A 219 -15.28 3.57 24.75
CA LEU A 219 -14.95 5.00 24.69
C LEU A 219 -16.18 5.93 24.73
N VAL A 220 -17.40 5.39 24.60
CA VAL A 220 -18.62 6.18 24.35
C VAL A 220 -19.79 5.77 25.26
N ARG A 221 -19.58 4.93 26.28
CA ARG A 221 -20.65 4.57 27.22
C ARG A 221 -20.86 5.68 28.26
N PRO A 222 -22.04 6.34 28.30
CA PRO A 222 -22.34 7.43 29.24
C PRO A 222 -22.39 6.97 30.70
N GLU A 223 -22.57 5.67 30.92
CA GLU A 223 -22.78 5.04 32.22
C GLU A 223 -21.53 5.05 33.12
N HIS A 224 -20.33 5.34 32.57
CA HIS A 224 -19.08 5.44 33.33
C HIS A 224 -18.68 6.88 33.67
N PHE A 225 -19.48 7.88 33.27
CA PHE A 225 -19.26 9.29 33.66
C PHE A 225 -19.66 9.60 35.10
N ALA A 226 -20.39 8.69 35.77
CA ALA A 226 -20.77 8.86 37.17
C ALA A 226 -19.57 8.79 38.13
N ASP A 227 -18.44 8.21 37.70
CA ASP A 227 -17.24 8.06 38.49
C ASP A 227 -16.01 8.51 37.68
N PHE A 228 -15.84 9.83 37.56
CA PHE A 228 -14.83 10.53 36.75
C PHE A 228 -13.40 9.99 36.95
N ALA A 229 -13.06 9.61 38.19
CA ALA A 229 -11.78 9.00 38.53
C ALA A 229 -11.61 7.59 37.92
N GLN A 230 -12.68 6.77 37.88
CA GLN A 230 -12.64 5.45 37.24
C GLN A 230 -12.58 5.54 35.72
N PHE A 231 -13.24 6.54 35.11
CA PHE A 231 -13.09 6.82 33.68
C PHE A 231 -11.65 7.23 33.33
N LEU A 232 -11.05 8.11 34.12
CA LEU A 232 -9.65 8.51 33.96
C LEU A 232 -8.68 7.33 34.18
N LEU A 233 -8.93 6.46 35.15
CA LEU A 233 -8.13 5.24 35.36
C LEU A 233 -8.30 4.22 34.23
N ALA A 234 -9.53 3.99 33.75
CA ALA A 234 -9.80 3.12 32.60
C ALA A 234 -9.21 3.65 31.28
N MET A 235 -9.15 4.98 31.13
CA MET A 235 -8.50 5.63 29.99
C MET A 235 -6.97 5.59 30.13
N ARG A 236 -6.40 5.63 31.34
CA ARG A 236 -4.95 5.51 31.56
C ARG A 236 -4.42 4.08 31.49
N THR A 237 -5.26 3.06 31.69
CA THR A 237 -4.81 1.67 31.55
C THR A 237 -4.41 1.35 30.10
N PRO A 238 -3.21 0.81 29.86
CA PRO A 238 -2.83 0.27 28.57
C PRO A 238 -3.84 -0.79 28.15
N THR A 239 -4.44 -0.66 26.97
CA THR A 239 -5.51 -1.56 26.52
C THR A 239 -5.03 -3.01 26.40
N THR A 240 -3.72 -3.25 26.20
CA THR A 240 -3.09 -4.57 26.32
C THR A 240 -1.57 -4.47 26.52
N VAL A 241 -1.04 -5.01 27.61
CA VAL A 241 0.42 -4.98 27.95
C VAL A 241 1.30 -5.78 26.98
N TRP A 242 0.73 -6.75 26.27
CA TRP A 242 1.45 -7.74 25.47
C TRP A 242 1.69 -7.36 24.00
N LEU A 243 1.13 -6.23 23.54
CA LEU A 243 1.20 -5.86 22.12
C LEU A 243 2.47 -5.05 21.80
N PRO A 244 3.17 -5.34 20.69
CA PRO A 244 4.34 -4.54 20.28
C PRO A 244 4.01 -3.06 20.06
N SER A 245 2.77 -2.73 19.69
CA SER A 245 2.32 -1.35 19.53
C SER A 245 2.29 -0.59 20.85
N THR A 246 1.99 -1.26 21.98
CA THR A 246 2.01 -0.62 23.30
C THR A 246 3.44 -0.45 23.79
N TRP A 247 4.33 -1.43 23.57
CA TRP A 247 5.75 -1.27 23.92
C TRP A 247 6.38 -0.06 23.22
N VAL A 248 6.08 0.14 21.94
CA VAL A 248 6.54 1.35 21.21
C VAL A 248 5.88 2.61 21.70
N ALA A 249 4.57 2.58 21.98
CA ALA A 249 3.85 3.76 22.48
C ALA A 249 4.45 4.25 23.80
N GLU A 250 4.74 3.33 24.73
CA GLU A 250 5.39 3.63 26.02
C GLU A 250 6.81 4.17 25.83
N VAL A 251 7.62 3.57 24.94
CA VAL A 251 8.97 4.06 24.66
C VAL A 251 8.93 5.47 24.06
N VAL A 252 8.07 5.70 23.06
CA VAL A 252 7.94 7.00 22.39
C VAL A 252 7.39 8.06 23.35
N HIS A 253 6.37 7.72 24.14
CA HIS A 253 5.78 8.63 25.12
C HIS A 253 6.76 8.98 26.25
N GLY A 254 7.44 7.97 26.82
CA GLY A 254 8.45 8.17 27.85
C GLY A 254 9.63 9.02 27.35
N LEU A 255 10.11 8.78 26.11
CA LEU A 255 11.13 9.63 25.49
C LEU A 255 10.65 11.06 25.26
N ALA A 256 9.37 11.27 24.95
CA ALA A 256 8.82 12.60 24.71
C ALA A 256 8.70 13.40 26.02
N LEU A 257 8.30 12.76 27.11
CA LEU A 257 8.17 13.37 28.43
C LEU A 257 9.49 13.45 29.21
N GLY A 258 10.55 12.78 28.74
CA GLY A 258 11.82 12.69 29.46
C GLY A 258 11.80 11.74 30.66
N GLU A 259 10.83 10.81 30.70
CA GLU A 259 10.73 9.81 31.76
C GLU A 259 11.79 8.72 31.59
N THR A 260 12.62 8.50 32.61
CA THR A 260 13.74 7.55 32.56
C THR A 260 13.49 6.25 33.34
N ALA A 261 12.49 6.21 34.22
CA ALA A 261 12.27 5.09 35.13
C ALA A 261 11.75 3.83 34.42
N THR A 262 10.74 3.96 33.56
CA THR A 262 10.08 2.84 32.86
C THR A 262 10.64 2.60 31.47
N LEU A 263 11.37 3.57 30.91
CA LEU A 263 11.89 3.53 29.55
C LEU A 263 12.79 2.31 29.26
N PRO A 264 13.75 1.91 30.11
CA PRO A 264 14.59 0.74 29.84
C PRO A 264 13.82 -0.57 29.79
N LEU A 265 12.75 -0.69 30.59
CA LEU A 265 11.89 -1.89 30.62
C LEU A 265 11.16 -2.05 29.28
N TRP A 266 10.48 -1.00 28.82
CA TRP A 266 9.71 -1.05 27.57
C TRP A 266 10.60 -1.17 26.34
N LEU A 267 11.74 -0.49 26.33
CA LEU A 267 12.73 -0.63 25.27
C LEU A 267 13.33 -2.05 25.27
N GLY A 268 13.62 -2.60 26.45
CA GLY A 268 14.06 -3.98 26.62
C GLY A 268 13.05 -4.99 26.09
N LEU A 269 11.77 -4.84 26.46
CA LEU A 269 10.67 -5.66 25.94
C LEU A 269 10.57 -5.60 24.41
N LEU A 270 10.69 -4.40 23.82
CA LEU A 270 10.61 -4.22 22.37
C LEU A 270 11.78 -4.90 21.64
N VAL A 271 13.01 -4.67 22.10
CA VAL A 271 14.21 -5.22 21.47
C VAL A 271 14.28 -6.74 21.66
N VAL A 272 14.06 -7.23 22.87
CA VAL A 272 14.03 -8.68 23.17
C VAL A 272 12.89 -9.35 22.40
N GLY A 273 11.70 -8.75 22.37
CA GLY A 273 10.57 -9.24 21.58
C GLY A 273 10.89 -9.31 20.07
N ALA A 274 11.56 -8.30 19.52
CA ALA A 274 12.02 -8.31 18.13
C ALA A 274 13.06 -9.41 17.86
N VAL A 275 14.02 -9.61 18.75
CA VAL A 275 15.04 -10.65 18.61
C VAL A 275 14.44 -12.05 18.73
N ILE A 276 13.58 -12.29 19.73
CA ILE A 276 12.93 -13.59 19.94
C ILE A 276 12.02 -13.93 18.75
N SER A 277 11.20 -12.97 18.29
CA SER A 277 10.33 -13.18 17.14
C SER A 277 11.14 -13.49 15.87
N TRP A 278 12.19 -12.72 15.59
CA TRP A 278 13.08 -12.96 14.45
C TRP A 278 13.77 -14.33 14.52
N TRP A 279 14.30 -14.69 15.68
CA TRP A 279 14.95 -15.99 15.89
C TRP A 279 13.96 -17.15 15.77
N GLY A 280 12.76 -17.00 16.35
CA GLY A 280 11.66 -17.96 16.22
C GLY A 280 11.24 -18.14 14.77
N ALA A 281 11.11 -17.05 14.02
CA ALA A 281 10.82 -17.09 12.59
C ALA A 281 11.92 -17.82 11.81
N CYS A 282 13.19 -17.59 12.13
CA CYS A 282 14.31 -18.32 11.50
C CYS A 282 14.18 -19.82 11.76
N ARG A 283 13.99 -20.23 13.03
CA ARG A 283 13.86 -21.63 13.41
C ARG A 283 12.67 -22.30 12.74
N VAL A 284 11.47 -21.76 12.91
CA VAL A 284 10.24 -22.33 12.34
C VAL A 284 10.35 -22.43 10.82
N THR A 285 10.82 -21.38 10.15
CA THR A 285 10.96 -21.40 8.70
C THR A 285 11.97 -22.46 8.27
N THR A 286 13.17 -22.52 8.88
CA THR A 286 14.18 -23.52 8.48
C THR A 286 13.72 -24.97 8.71
N LEU A 287 12.90 -25.24 9.72
CA LEU A 287 12.34 -26.57 9.98
C LEU A 287 11.24 -26.95 9.00
N LEU A 288 10.42 -25.97 8.60
CA LEU A 288 9.24 -26.19 7.75
C LEU A 288 9.50 -25.93 6.25
N PHE A 289 10.69 -25.41 5.90
CA PHE A 289 10.96 -24.91 4.55
C PHE A 289 10.93 -26.01 3.50
N GLU A 290 11.59 -27.15 3.74
CA GLU A 290 11.71 -28.22 2.74
C GLU A 290 10.36 -28.82 2.39
N HIS A 291 9.57 -29.19 3.41
CA HIS A 291 8.21 -29.69 3.22
C HIS A 291 7.28 -28.65 2.59
N GLY A 292 7.34 -27.40 3.06
CA GLY A 292 6.53 -26.30 2.52
C GLY A 292 6.87 -25.99 1.08
N TYR A 293 8.16 -26.00 0.72
CA TYR A 293 8.62 -25.79 -0.64
C TYR A 293 8.15 -26.92 -1.56
N SER A 294 8.36 -28.20 -1.20
CA SER A 294 7.88 -29.33 -2.01
C SER A 294 6.38 -29.26 -2.26
N LYS A 295 5.57 -29.07 -1.21
CA LYS A 295 4.12 -28.95 -1.33
C LYS A 295 3.69 -27.78 -2.21
N SER A 296 4.42 -26.67 -2.18
CA SER A 296 4.14 -25.50 -3.02
C SER A 296 4.42 -25.74 -4.51
N GLN A 297 5.31 -26.69 -4.84
CA GLN A 297 5.68 -27.05 -6.21
C GLN A 297 4.81 -28.18 -6.80
N GLU A 298 4.06 -28.92 -5.97
CA GLU A 298 3.15 -29.99 -6.40
C GLU A 298 1.88 -29.43 -7.07
N GLY A 299 2.04 -28.92 -8.29
CA GLY A 299 0.95 -28.37 -9.09
C GLY A 299 0.05 -29.45 -9.69
N ARG A 300 -1.10 -29.74 -9.07
CA ARG A 300 -2.14 -30.53 -9.75
C ARG A 300 -2.79 -29.64 -10.81
N LYS A 301 -2.69 -30.03 -12.10
CA LYS A 301 -3.36 -29.37 -13.25
C LYS A 301 -4.80 -28.99 -12.88
N ALA A 302 -5.05 -27.71 -12.63
CA ALA A 302 -6.36 -27.21 -12.21
C ALA A 302 -7.36 -27.29 -13.38
N ARG A 303 -8.27 -28.27 -13.30
CA ARG A 303 -9.42 -28.45 -14.21
C ARG A 303 -10.41 -27.26 -14.19
N LEU A 304 -10.26 -26.30 -13.27
CA LEU A 304 -11.10 -25.09 -13.15
C LEU A 304 -11.00 -24.13 -14.35
N THR A 305 -9.94 -24.22 -15.17
CA THR A 305 -9.77 -23.36 -16.35
C THR A 305 -10.67 -23.74 -17.55
N GLN A 306 -11.48 -24.79 -17.41
CA GLN A 306 -12.50 -25.20 -18.39
C GLN A 306 -13.93 -24.73 -18.08
N GLN A 307 -14.14 -23.81 -17.12
CA GLN A 307 -15.51 -23.33 -16.84
C GLN A 307 -16.05 -22.46 -18.00
N GLN A 308 -16.88 -23.05 -18.86
CA GLN A 308 -17.62 -22.38 -19.94
C GLN A 308 -18.45 -21.19 -19.41
N ALA A 309 -18.96 -21.25 -18.18
CA ALA A 309 -19.70 -20.17 -17.54
C ALA A 309 -18.90 -18.87 -17.41
N ALA A 310 -17.63 -18.93 -17.01
CA ALA A 310 -16.78 -17.75 -16.88
C ALA A 310 -16.47 -17.12 -18.26
N LYS A 311 -16.26 -17.97 -19.29
CA LYS A 311 -16.08 -17.49 -20.67
C LYS A 311 -17.35 -16.83 -21.21
N TRP A 312 -18.51 -17.39 -20.91
CA TRP A 312 -19.81 -16.85 -21.31
C TRP A 312 -20.10 -15.51 -20.62
N ALA A 313 -19.94 -15.43 -19.30
CA ALA A 313 -20.14 -14.20 -18.53
C ALA A 313 -19.21 -13.07 -19.01
N LEU A 314 -17.93 -13.36 -19.24
CA LEU A 314 -16.99 -12.39 -19.84
C LEU A 314 -17.41 -11.96 -21.24
N GLY A 315 -17.92 -12.91 -22.05
CA GLY A 315 -18.46 -12.62 -23.37
C GLY A 315 -19.58 -11.60 -23.30
N VAL A 316 -20.57 -11.83 -22.43
CA VAL A 316 -21.75 -10.97 -22.25
C VAL A 316 -21.38 -9.58 -21.74
N VAL A 317 -20.59 -9.49 -20.66
CA VAL A 317 -20.22 -8.21 -20.04
C VAL A 317 -19.40 -7.32 -21.00
N THR A 318 -18.67 -7.92 -21.94
CA THR A 318 -17.81 -7.18 -22.88
C THR A 318 -18.45 -6.92 -24.25
N LEU A 319 -19.71 -7.33 -24.47
CA LEU A 319 -20.51 -7.04 -25.67
C LEU A 319 -20.64 -5.55 -26.04
N PRO A 320 -20.78 -4.58 -25.12
CA PRO A 320 -20.92 -3.18 -25.51
C PRO A 320 -19.59 -2.56 -25.99
N LEU A 321 -18.46 -3.23 -25.80
CA LEU A 321 -17.14 -2.70 -26.16
C LEU A 321 -16.81 -2.97 -27.64
N PRO A 322 -16.08 -2.04 -28.30
CA PRO A 322 -15.53 -2.26 -29.64
C PRO A 322 -14.68 -3.54 -29.70
N ARG A 323 -14.68 -4.23 -30.84
CA ARG A 323 -14.07 -5.57 -31.01
C ARG A 323 -12.62 -5.66 -30.50
N ILE A 324 -11.79 -4.65 -30.79
CA ILE A 324 -10.39 -4.62 -30.36
C ILE A 324 -10.29 -4.47 -28.84
N LEU A 325 -11.02 -3.50 -28.26
CA LEU A 325 -11.02 -3.25 -26.82
C LEU A 325 -11.52 -4.48 -26.04
N ARG A 326 -12.56 -5.14 -26.56
CA ARG A 326 -13.11 -6.39 -26.02
C ARG A 326 -12.04 -7.48 -25.91
N LEU A 327 -11.23 -7.69 -26.94
CA LEU A 327 -10.21 -8.73 -26.95
C LEU A 327 -9.12 -8.48 -25.89
N TRP A 328 -8.70 -7.22 -25.72
CA TRP A 328 -7.73 -6.83 -24.70
C TRP A 328 -8.29 -6.97 -23.29
N VAL A 329 -9.53 -6.52 -23.05
CA VAL A 329 -10.22 -6.69 -21.77
C VAL A 329 -10.37 -8.17 -21.41
N GLN A 330 -10.79 -9.00 -22.37
CA GLN A 330 -10.92 -10.44 -22.15
C GLN A 330 -9.59 -11.13 -21.88
N LYS A 331 -8.52 -10.72 -22.58
CA LYS A 331 -7.16 -11.18 -22.30
C LYS A 331 -6.77 -10.82 -20.87
N ASP A 332 -6.90 -9.56 -20.50
CA ASP A 332 -6.46 -9.06 -19.19
C ASP A 332 -7.21 -9.72 -18.04
N ALA A 333 -8.54 -9.83 -18.16
CA ALA A 333 -9.33 -10.53 -17.16
C ALA A 333 -8.94 -12.01 -17.04
N ARG A 334 -8.68 -12.71 -18.17
CA ARG A 334 -8.19 -14.10 -18.11
C ARG A 334 -6.82 -14.20 -17.47
N THR A 335 -5.90 -13.29 -17.78
CA THR A 335 -4.55 -13.27 -17.19
C THR A 335 -4.63 -12.96 -15.70
N PHE A 336 -5.46 -11.98 -15.31
CA PHE A 336 -5.71 -11.66 -13.91
C PHE A 336 -6.22 -12.90 -13.19
N PHE A 337 -7.32 -13.56 -13.64
CA PHE A 337 -7.88 -14.75 -12.97
C PHE A 337 -6.95 -15.98 -12.97
N ARG A 338 -5.96 -16.00 -13.85
CA ARG A 338 -4.90 -17.02 -13.85
C ARG A 338 -3.78 -16.70 -12.86
N ASP A 339 -3.55 -15.44 -12.54
CA ASP A 339 -2.56 -15.01 -11.55
C ASP A 339 -3.13 -15.04 -10.13
N ALA A 340 -2.80 -16.12 -9.42
CA ALA A 340 -3.15 -16.36 -8.03
C ALA A 340 -2.70 -15.23 -7.07
N SER A 341 -1.58 -14.59 -7.36
CA SER A 341 -1.00 -13.53 -6.53
C SER A 341 -1.89 -12.29 -6.50
N GLN A 342 -2.52 -11.96 -7.63
CA GLN A 342 -3.27 -10.71 -7.76
C GLN A 342 -4.69 -10.82 -7.18
N TRP A 343 -5.45 -11.88 -7.48
CA TRP A 343 -6.82 -11.98 -6.92
C TRP A 343 -6.85 -12.28 -5.43
N SER A 344 -5.83 -12.92 -4.89
CA SER A 344 -5.75 -13.14 -3.44
C SER A 344 -5.53 -11.83 -2.68
N GLN A 345 -4.68 -10.94 -3.21
CA GLN A 345 -4.56 -9.57 -2.70
C GLN A 345 -5.89 -8.81 -2.79
N LEU A 346 -6.70 -9.06 -3.82
CA LEU A 346 -8.01 -8.43 -3.97
C LEU A 346 -9.02 -8.94 -2.92
N ILE A 347 -9.12 -10.25 -2.70
CA ILE A 347 -9.99 -10.84 -1.65
C ILE A 347 -9.62 -10.28 -0.28
N LEU A 348 -8.32 -10.16 -0.06
CA LEU A 348 -7.78 -9.68 1.19
C LEU A 348 -8.06 -8.19 1.42
N LEU A 349 -7.86 -7.38 0.39
CA LEU A 349 -8.25 -5.98 0.39
C LEU A 349 -9.76 -5.82 0.60
N LEU A 350 -10.58 -6.69 0.00
CA LEU A 350 -12.02 -6.71 0.21
C LEU A 350 -12.37 -7.00 1.67
N ALA A 351 -11.67 -7.94 2.33
CA ALA A 351 -11.86 -8.22 3.76
C ALA A 351 -11.54 -6.99 4.63
N LEU A 352 -10.44 -6.28 4.33
CA LEU A 352 -10.09 -5.03 5.00
C LEU A 352 -11.17 -3.95 4.79
N VAL A 353 -11.73 -3.86 3.59
CA VAL A 353 -12.84 -2.94 3.26
C VAL A 353 -14.12 -3.29 4.02
N VAL A 354 -14.45 -4.58 4.16
CA VAL A 354 -15.61 -5.01 4.96
C VAL A 354 -15.43 -4.61 6.42
N VAL A 355 -14.25 -4.88 6.97
CA VAL A 355 -13.89 -4.51 8.34
C VAL A 355 -13.94 -2.99 8.54
N TYR A 356 -13.44 -2.23 7.56
CA TYR A 356 -13.51 -0.77 7.53
C TYR A 356 -14.97 -0.27 7.57
N VAL A 357 -15.84 -0.77 6.70
CA VAL A 357 -17.25 -0.39 6.67
C VAL A 357 -17.97 -0.80 7.97
N TYR A 358 -17.64 -1.98 8.50
CA TYR A 358 -18.22 -2.47 9.76
C TYR A 358 -17.85 -1.57 10.94
N ASN A 359 -16.64 -1.01 10.97
CA ASN A 359 -16.22 -0.08 12.03
C ASN A 359 -17.17 1.12 12.16
N PHE A 360 -17.66 1.68 11.05
CA PHE A 360 -18.66 2.76 11.05
C PHE A 360 -20.04 2.35 11.53
N ARG A 361 -20.40 1.07 11.38
CA ARG A 361 -21.68 0.56 11.87
C ARG A 361 -21.70 0.43 13.40
N VAL A 362 -20.57 0.06 14.00
CA VAL A 362 -20.45 -0.18 15.45
C VAL A 362 -20.25 1.11 16.23
N LEU A 363 -19.89 2.22 15.58
CA LEU A 363 -19.75 3.53 16.21
C LEU A 363 -21.06 3.98 16.90
N PRO A 364 -21.10 4.05 18.25
CA PRO A 364 -22.30 4.40 19.00
C PRO A 364 -22.54 5.91 18.95
N LEU A 365 -23.16 6.37 17.86
CA LEU A 365 -23.46 7.79 17.62
C LEU A 365 -24.76 8.25 18.30
N GLY A 366 -25.13 7.67 19.44
CA GLY A 366 -26.47 7.83 20.04
C GLY A 366 -26.55 8.78 21.23
N SER A 367 -25.44 9.08 21.90
CA SER A 367 -25.49 9.52 23.30
C SER A 367 -25.62 11.03 23.52
N MET A 368 -25.33 11.90 22.54
CA MET A 368 -25.45 13.36 22.66
C MET A 368 -25.72 14.06 21.30
N PRO A 369 -26.91 14.64 21.05
CA PRO A 369 -27.34 15.09 19.70
C PRO A 369 -26.42 16.11 18.99
N LEU A 370 -25.92 17.13 19.70
CA LEU A 370 -25.11 18.24 19.14
C LEU A 370 -23.66 17.82 18.86
N VAL A 371 -23.00 17.18 19.84
CA VAL A 371 -21.62 16.66 19.69
C VAL A 371 -21.57 15.57 18.61
N THR A 372 -22.60 14.72 18.57
CA THR A 372 -22.77 13.67 17.55
C THR A 372 -22.86 14.24 16.13
N PHE A 373 -23.54 15.38 15.95
CA PHE A 373 -23.72 15.98 14.62
C PHE A 373 -22.44 16.62 14.07
N TYR A 374 -21.65 17.30 14.91
CA TYR A 374 -20.32 17.81 14.53
C TYR A 374 -19.34 16.67 14.24
N PHE A 375 -19.27 15.66 15.12
CA PHE A 375 -18.41 14.49 14.92
C PHE A 375 -18.74 13.76 13.62
N ARG A 376 -20.01 13.53 13.29
CA ARG A 376 -20.42 12.83 12.06
C ARG A 376 -19.90 13.50 10.78
N ASN A 377 -19.96 14.83 10.70
CA ASN A 377 -19.55 15.55 9.49
C ASN A 377 -18.02 15.66 9.37
N VAL A 378 -17.31 15.89 10.48
CA VAL A 378 -15.83 15.85 10.50
C VAL A 378 -15.32 14.45 10.15
N VAL A 379 -15.94 13.42 10.71
CA VAL A 379 -15.62 12.02 10.40
C VAL A 379 -15.93 11.69 8.94
N SER A 380 -17.01 12.23 8.36
CA SER A 380 -17.31 12.09 6.92
C SER A 380 -16.23 12.67 6.01
N PHE A 381 -15.54 13.74 6.43
CA PHE A 381 -14.41 14.30 5.68
C PHE A 381 -13.15 13.48 5.77
N LEU A 382 -12.81 13.06 6.99
CA LEU A 382 -11.69 12.15 7.21
C LEU A 382 -11.93 10.83 6.46
N ASN A 383 -13.18 10.39 6.36
CA ASN A 383 -13.60 9.24 5.57
C ASN A 383 -13.34 9.43 4.06
N LEU A 384 -13.52 10.63 3.49
CA LEU A 384 -13.15 10.90 2.09
C LEU A 384 -11.63 10.75 1.87
N LEU A 385 -10.83 11.31 2.78
CA LEU A 385 -9.37 11.17 2.74
C LEU A 385 -8.94 9.69 2.88
N LEU A 386 -9.56 8.96 3.80
CA LEU A 386 -9.26 7.56 4.08
C LEU A 386 -9.71 6.63 2.96
N ALA A 387 -10.92 6.81 2.42
CA ALA A 387 -11.39 6.08 1.25
C ALA A 387 -10.52 6.38 0.02
N GLY A 388 -10.13 7.65 -0.19
CA GLY A 388 -9.17 8.05 -1.22
C GLY A 388 -7.82 7.35 -1.07
N PHE A 389 -7.30 7.25 0.16
CA PHE A 389 -6.09 6.49 0.46
C PHE A 389 -6.24 5.00 0.17
N VAL A 390 -7.36 4.38 0.56
CA VAL A 390 -7.64 2.97 0.25
C VAL A 390 -7.62 2.77 -1.26
N VAL A 391 -8.39 3.54 -2.02
CA VAL A 391 -8.45 3.44 -3.50
C VAL A 391 -7.10 3.70 -4.15
N ALA A 392 -6.32 4.68 -3.68
CA ALA A 392 -4.95 4.91 -4.14
C ALA A 392 -4.02 3.72 -3.87
N SER A 393 -4.13 3.09 -2.69
CA SER A 393 -3.40 1.88 -2.33
C SER A 393 -3.73 0.69 -3.23
N VAL A 394 -5.01 0.49 -3.55
CA VAL A 394 -5.45 -0.50 -4.55
C VAL A 394 -4.85 -0.19 -5.91
N ALA A 395 -4.90 1.07 -6.34
CA ALA A 395 -4.38 1.49 -7.63
C ALA A 395 -2.87 1.23 -7.77
N GLN A 396 -2.10 1.43 -6.71
CA GLN A 396 -0.67 1.11 -6.71
C GLN A 396 -0.39 -0.38 -6.92
N ARG A 397 -1.27 -1.26 -6.43
CA ARG A 397 -1.07 -2.72 -6.51
C ARG A 397 -1.53 -3.31 -7.84
N PHE A 398 -2.59 -2.76 -8.44
CA PHE A 398 -3.21 -3.35 -9.63
C PHE A 398 -3.07 -2.50 -10.90
N VAL A 399 -3.12 -1.17 -10.76
CA VAL A 399 -3.15 -0.25 -11.91
C VAL A 399 -1.75 0.19 -12.31
N PHE A 400 -0.91 0.57 -11.35
CA PHE A 400 0.47 0.94 -11.60
C PHE A 400 1.27 -0.16 -12.33
N PRO A 401 1.24 -1.45 -11.93
CA PRO A 401 1.99 -2.49 -12.63
C PRO A 401 1.32 -2.96 -13.93
N ALA A 402 0.10 -2.54 -14.27
CA ALA A 402 -0.71 -3.13 -15.34
C ALA A 402 -0.03 -3.17 -16.72
N ILE A 403 0.79 -2.16 -17.04
CA ILE A 403 1.57 -2.10 -18.27
C ILE A 403 2.88 -2.88 -18.14
N SER A 404 3.51 -2.83 -16.97
CA SER A 404 4.73 -3.58 -16.69
C SER A 404 4.50 -5.11 -16.78
N LEU A 405 3.28 -5.56 -16.43
CA LEU A 405 2.86 -6.96 -16.53
C LEU A 405 2.69 -7.48 -17.95
N GLU A 406 2.64 -6.61 -18.98
CA GLU A 406 2.78 -7.06 -20.38
C GLU A 406 4.16 -7.68 -20.63
N GLY A 407 5.16 -7.29 -19.82
CA GLY A 407 6.47 -7.91 -19.77
C GLY A 407 7.14 -8.00 -21.14
N ARG A 408 7.69 -9.18 -21.43
CA ARG A 408 8.34 -9.47 -22.71
C ARG A 408 7.36 -9.58 -23.88
N ALA A 409 6.05 -9.66 -23.66
CA ALA A 409 5.07 -9.75 -24.76
C ALA A 409 4.72 -8.38 -25.35
N LEU A 410 5.22 -7.27 -24.78
CA LEU A 410 4.92 -5.92 -25.26
C LEU A 410 5.34 -5.69 -26.72
N TRP A 411 6.42 -6.32 -27.19
CA TRP A 411 6.85 -6.16 -28.59
C TRP A 411 5.78 -6.64 -29.59
N ILE A 412 4.95 -7.62 -29.21
CA ILE A 412 3.83 -8.09 -30.04
C ILE A 412 2.81 -6.96 -30.21
N ALA A 413 2.55 -6.20 -29.15
CA ALA A 413 1.64 -5.06 -29.20
C ALA A 413 2.21 -3.88 -30.01
N GLN A 414 3.53 -3.74 -30.08
CA GLN A 414 4.20 -2.70 -30.88
C GLN A 414 4.19 -3.02 -32.38
N VAL A 415 4.31 -4.30 -32.75
CA VAL A 415 4.31 -4.73 -34.17
C VAL A 415 2.88 -4.94 -34.69
N ALA A 416 1.91 -5.15 -33.80
CA ALA A 416 0.51 -5.27 -34.19
C ALA A 416 0.00 -3.98 -34.86
N PRO A 417 -0.93 -4.07 -35.84
CA PRO A 417 -1.54 -2.92 -36.51
C PRO A 417 -2.59 -2.22 -35.61
N ILE A 418 -2.24 -1.96 -34.35
CA ILE A 418 -3.10 -1.38 -33.33
C ILE A 418 -2.29 -0.32 -32.59
N SER A 419 -2.85 0.88 -32.44
CA SER A 419 -2.15 1.95 -31.71
C SER A 419 -2.00 1.61 -30.22
N LEU A 420 -0.79 1.82 -29.69
CA LEU A 420 -0.47 1.65 -28.26
C LEU A 420 -1.35 2.53 -27.35
N ARG A 421 -1.87 3.65 -27.87
CA ARG A 421 -2.87 4.48 -27.19
C ARG A 421 -4.16 3.71 -26.87
N LYS A 422 -4.62 2.81 -27.75
CA LYS A 422 -5.80 1.96 -27.50
C LYS A 422 -5.52 0.93 -26.40
N LEU A 423 -4.29 0.41 -26.32
CA LEU A 423 -3.88 -0.45 -25.21
C LEU A 423 -3.95 0.30 -23.88
N TRP A 424 -3.48 1.55 -23.83
CA TRP A 424 -3.57 2.38 -22.62
C TRP A 424 -5.02 2.58 -22.16
N TRP A 425 -5.91 2.94 -23.07
CA TRP A 425 -7.34 3.08 -22.78
C TRP A 425 -7.99 1.78 -22.34
N SER A 426 -7.58 0.64 -22.90
CA SER A 426 -8.02 -0.68 -22.42
C SER A 426 -7.70 -0.87 -20.94
N LYS A 427 -6.43 -0.65 -20.57
CA LYS A 427 -6.01 -0.78 -19.16
C LYS A 427 -6.72 0.22 -18.27
N PHE A 428 -6.92 1.45 -18.75
CA PHE A 428 -7.63 2.49 -18.02
C PHE A 428 -9.06 2.09 -17.66
N TRP A 429 -9.85 1.61 -18.62
CA TRP A 429 -11.24 1.22 -18.36
C TRP A 429 -11.35 -0.05 -17.52
N VAL A 430 -10.49 -1.04 -17.75
CA VAL A 430 -10.43 -2.28 -16.95
C VAL A 430 -10.12 -1.98 -15.48
N ALA A 431 -9.25 -1.01 -15.23
CA ALA A 431 -8.92 -0.55 -13.88
C ALA A 431 -10.00 0.36 -13.29
N LEU A 432 -10.55 1.29 -14.07
CA LEU A 432 -11.46 2.30 -13.57
C LEU A 432 -12.75 1.70 -13.01
N VAL A 433 -13.37 0.76 -13.71
CA VAL A 433 -14.69 0.24 -13.32
C VAL A 433 -14.65 -0.42 -11.93
N PRO A 434 -13.75 -1.38 -11.62
CA PRO A 434 -13.68 -1.97 -10.29
C PRO A 434 -13.30 -0.98 -9.18
N LEU A 435 -12.36 -0.05 -9.46
CA LEU A 435 -11.95 0.93 -8.46
C LEU A 435 -13.05 1.97 -8.19
N LEU A 436 -13.81 2.36 -9.21
CA LEU A 436 -14.97 3.25 -9.06
C LEU A 436 -16.03 2.59 -8.19
N VAL A 437 -16.40 1.34 -8.49
CA VAL A 437 -17.35 0.57 -7.66
C VAL A 437 -16.84 0.48 -6.22
N LEU A 438 -15.56 0.19 -6.01
CA LEU A 438 -14.97 0.13 -4.67
C LEU A 438 -15.08 1.47 -3.93
N GLY A 439 -14.68 2.58 -4.57
CA GLY A 439 -14.72 3.91 -3.98
C GLY A 439 -16.13 4.38 -3.65
N GLU A 440 -17.08 4.16 -4.56
CA GLU A 440 -18.48 4.51 -4.35
C GLU A 440 -19.13 3.68 -3.26
N VAL A 441 -18.91 2.36 -3.24
CA VAL A 441 -19.43 1.49 -2.18
C VAL A 441 -18.90 1.92 -0.82
N LEU A 442 -17.60 2.24 -0.73
CA LEU A 442 -17.00 2.76 0.50
C LEU A 442 -17.70 4.04 0.98
N ILE A 443 -17.81 5.06 0.13
CA ILE A 443 -18.37 6.36 0.52
C ILE A 443 -19.88 6.28 0.76
N VAL A 444 -20.64 5.61 -0.10
CA VAL A 444 -22.10 5.53 0.03
C VAL A 444 -22.50 4.75 1.28
N LEU A 445 -21.86 3.60 1.55
CA LEU A 445 -22.16 2.81 2.75
C LEU A 445 -21.75 3.54 4.03
N THR A 446 -20.55 4.12 4.07
CA THR A 446 -20.09 4.86 5.26
C THR A 446 -20.96 6.08 5.53
N ASN A 447 -21.30 6.87 4.50
CA ASN A 447 -22.21 8.01 4.62
C ASN A 447 -23.61 7.58 5.07
N HIS A 448 -24.08 6.41 4.61
CA HIS A 448 -25.35 5.85 5.06
C HIS A 448 -25.32 5.51 6.56
N TYR A 449 -24.28 4.82 7.04
CA TYR A 449 -24.13 4.51 8.47
C TYR A 449 -23.93 5.76 9.33
N LEU A 450 -23.19 6.76 8.84
CA LEU A 450 -22.95 8.03 9.52
C LEU A 450 -24.17 8.97 9.57
N ARG A 451 -25.22 8.71 8.76
CA ARG A 451 -26.41 9.57 8.61
C ARG A 451 -26.03 11.05 8.40
N VAL A 452 -25.18 11.29 7.39
CA VAL A 452 -24.66 12.62 7.04
C VAL A 452 -25.73 13.55 6.46
N LEU A 453 -25.41 14.84 6.39
CA LEU A 453 -26.27 15.87 5.78
C LEU A 453 -26.66 15.53 4.34
N PRO A 454 -27.87 15.93 3.87
CA PRO A 454 -28.33 15.64 2.50
C PRO A 454 -27.40 16.14 1.40
N PHE A 455 -26.76 17.30 1.60
CA PHE A 455 -25.75 17.84 0.69
C PHE A 455 -24.53 16.92 0.58
N MET A 456 -24.02 16.43 1.72
CA MET A 456 -22.87 15.54 1.79
C MET A 456 -23.12 14.17 1.18
N ARG A 457 -24.38 13.74 1.18
CA ARG A 457 -24.82 12.50 0.53
C ARG A 457 -24.53 12.47 -0.98
N TRP A 458 -24.46 13.63 -1.63
CA TRP A 458 -24.20 13.73 -3.07
C TRP A 458 -22.80 14.25 -3.38
N LEU A 459 -22.32 15.25 -2.62
CA LEU A 459 -21.00 15.82 -2.86
C LEU A 459 -19.87 14.80 -2.68
N ALA A 460 -19.92 13.99 -1.61
CA ALA A 460 -18.85 13.04 -1.31
C ALA A 460 -18.73 11.92 -2.36
N PRO A 461 -19.82 11.24 -2.79
CA PRO A 461 -19.78 10.31 -3.93
C PRO A 461 -19.24 10.95 -5.20
N LEU A 462 -19.74 12.12 -5.60
CA LEU A 462 -19.28 12.79 -6.83
C LEU A 462 -17.79 13.14 -6.78
N THR A 463 -17.32 13.60 -5.62
CA THR A 463 -15.90 13.88 -5.40
C THR A 463 -15.07 12.60 -5.46
N MET A 464 -15.57 11.51 -4.87
CA MET A 464 -14.88 10.22 -4.89
C MET A 464 -14.79 9.62 -6.29
N ALA A 465 -15.85 9.73 -7.10
CA ALA A 465 -15.83 9.34 -8.50
C ALA A 465 -14.72 10.09 -9.26
N GLY A 466 -14.68 11.42 -9.13
CA GLY A 466 -13.66 12.26 -9.75
C GLY A 466 -12.23 11.92 -9.29
N LEU A 467 -12.04 11.76 -7.97
CA LEU A 467 -10.76 11.33 -7.40
C LEU A 467 -10.34 9.95 -7.90
N THR A 468 -11.27 9.01 -8.04
CA THR A 468 -10.97 7.65 -8.52
C THR A 468 -10.49 7.67 -9.97
N VAL A 469 -11.13 8.47 -10.82
CA VAL A 469 -10.67 8.70 -12.20
C VAL A 469 -9.26 9.29 -12.21
N ALA A 470 -8.99 10.28 -11.36
CA ALA A 470 -7.66 10.89 -11.23
C ALA A 470 -6.60 9.88 -10.74
N ILE A 471 -6.92 9.10 -9.70
CA ILE A 471 -6.03 8.08 -9.12
C ILE A 471 -5.66 7.02 -10.18
N VAL A 472 -6.63 6.53 -10.94
CA VAL A 472 -6.39 5.54 -12.01
C VAL A 472 -5.53 6.15 -13.12
N ALA A 473 -5.83 7.38 -13.54
CA ALA A 473 -5.06 8.07 -14.58
C ALA A 473 -3.60 8.29 -14.13
N ILE A 474 -3.37 8.80 -12.91
CA ILE A 474 -2.04 9.05 -12.34
C ILE A 474 -1.27 7.73 -12.21
N SER A 475 -1.90 6.70 -11.65
CA SER A 475 -1.26 5.40 -11.41
C SER A 475 -0.86 4.72 -12.72
N LEU A 476 -1.73 4.74 -13.72
CA LEU A 476 -1.44 4.16 -15.02
C LEU A 476 -0.38 4.99 -15.78
N ALA A 477 -0.43 6.32 -15.70
CA ALA A 477 0.57 7.20 -16.32
C ALA A 477 1.96 7.02 -15.66
N ALA A 478 2.04 6.96 -14.34
CA ALA A 478 3.29 6.67 -13.65
C ALA A 478 3.81 5.27 -14.02
N GLY A 479 2.91 4.27 -14.13
CA GLY A 479 3.22 2.92 -14.60
C GLY A 479 3.73 2.86 -16.04
N THR A 480 3.20 3.70 -16.95
CA THR A 480 3.73 3.84 -18.32
C THR A 480 5.13 4.45 -18.33
N ARG A 481 5.38 5.43 -17.47
CA ARG A 481 6.63 6.22 -17.50
C ARG A 481 7.80 5.48 -16.85
N TYR A 482 7.52 4.65 -15.85
CA TYR A 482 8.51 3.89 -15.11
C TYR A 482 8.25 2.38 -15.19
N PRO A 483 8.21 1.79 -16.39
CA PRO A 483 7.86 0.40 -16.55
C PRO A 483 8.95 -0.54 -16.02
N ARG A 484 8.54 -1.69 -15.51
CA ARG A 484 9.43 -2.79 -15.08
C ARG A 484 8.99 -4.11 -15.70
N PHE A 485 9.35 -4.33 -16.96
CA PHE A 485 8.97 -5.52 -17.74
C PHE A 485 9.67 -6.82 -17.31
N GLU A 486 10.77 -6.72 -16.55
CA GLU A 486 11.58 -7.86 -16.11
C GLU A 486 11.21 -8.37 -14.70
N ALA A 487 10.19 -7.79 -14.06
CA ALA A 487 9.83 -8.18 -12.71
C ALA A 487 8.94 -9.42 -12.69
N ASP A 488 9.30 -10.40 -11.86
CA ASP A 488 8.59 -11.68 -11.75
C ASP A 488 7.21 -11.58 -11.09
N GLN A 489 6.98 -10.53 -10.28
CA GLN A 489 5.76 -10.38 -9.46
C GLN A 489 5.26 -8.92 -9.46
N ALA A 490 3.94 -8.76 -9.47
CA ALA A 490 3.28 -7.46 -9.43
C ALA A 490 3.62 -6.65 -8.16
N SER A 491 3.74 -7.31 -7.01
CA SER A 491 4.10 -6.68 -5.73
C SER A 491 5.46 -5.96 -5.77
N LYS A 492 6.46 -6.60 -6.39
CA LYS A 492 7.82 -6.04 -6.57
C LYS A 492 7.84 -4.83 -7.52
N ILE A 493 6.86 -4.71 -8.42
CA ILE A 493 6.69 -3.53 -9.27
C ILE A 493 6.06 -2.39 -8.46
N ALA A 494 5.08 -2.72 -7.62
CA ALA A 494 4.38 -1.77 -6.73
C ALA A 494 5.26 -1.18 -5.62
N THR A 495 6.46 -1.74 -5.36
CA THR A 495 7.48 -1.17 -4.45
C THR A 495 8.59 -0.41 -5.19
N SER A 496 8.34 -0.03 -6.44
CA SER A 496 9.25 0.79 -7.22
C SER A 496 9.26 2.26 -6.79
N ALA A 497 10.36 2.97 -7.09
CA ALA A 497 10.39 4.43 -6.97
C ALA A 497 9.27 5.10 -7.79
N GLY A 498 8.90 4.55 -8.95
CA GLY A 498 7.76 5.02 -9.75
C GLY A 498 6.42 4.89 -9.02
N ALA A 499 6.22 3.80 -8.28
CA ALA A 499 5.04 3.59 -7.45
C ALA A 499 5.00 4.55 -6.26
N LEU A 500 6.15 4.83 -5.62
CA LEU A 500 6.26 5.85 -4.58
C LEU A 500 5.82 7.23 -5.11
N ILE A 501 6.34 7.63 -6.28
CA ILE A 501 5.96 8.91 -6.93
C ILE A 501 4.46 8.94 -7.22
N SER A 502 3.93 7.85 -7.76
CA SER A 502 2.51 7.74 -8.05
C SER A 502 1.66 7.87 -6.80
N MET A 503 2.06 7.22 -5.70
CA MET A 503 1.35 7.28 -4.43
C MET A 503 1.33 8.71 -3.88
N ILE A 504 2.49 9.37 -3.86
CA ILE A 504 2.60 10.74 -3.37
C ILE A 504 1.70 11.67 -4.21
N LEU A 505 1.74 11.57 -5.54
CA LEU A 505 0.88 12.36 -6.43
C LEU A 505 -0.62 12.10 -6.18
N CYS A 506 -1.04 10.84 -6.07
CA CYS A 506 -2.42 10.50 -5.75
C CYS A 506 -2.84 11.11 -4.40
N MET A 507 -2.03 10.96 -3.36
CA MET A 507 -2.34 11.49 -2.03
C MET A 507 -2.30 13.01 -1.96
N SER A 508 -1.42 13.66 -2.70
CA SER A 508 -1.41 15.12 -2.83
C SER A 508 -2.70 15.64 -3.48
N VAL A 509 -3.21 14.97 -4.51
CA VAL A 509 -4.48 15.33 -5.15
C VAL A 509 -5.66 15.12 -4.20
N VAL A 510 -5.75 13.95 -3.56
CA VAL A 510 -6.80 13.65 -2.57
C VAL A 510 -6.75 14.67 -1.43
N GLY A 511 -5.58 14.92 -0.83
CA GLY A 511 -5.41 15.87 0.25
C GLY A 511 -5.79 17.30 -0.16
N SER A 512 -5.38 17.75 -1.35
CA SER A 512 -5.71 19.09 -1.85
C SER A 512 -7.22 19.28 -2.02
N VAL A 513 -7.90 18.27 -2.58
CA VAL A 513 -9.36 18.29 -2.75
C VAL A 513 -10.07 18.30 -1.39
N VAL A 514 -9.63 17.48 -0.44
CA VAL A 514 -10.20 17.45 0.92
C VAL A 514 -10.03 18.79 1.62
N VAL A 515 -8.85 19.42 1.55
CA VAL A 515 -8.60 20.74 2.16
C VAL A 515 -9.49 21.82 1.54
N LEU A 516 -9.63 21.83 0.21
CA LEU A 516 -10.50 22.78 -0.50
C LEU A 516 -11.99 22.57 -0.19
N GLN A 517 -12.41 21.35 0.17
CA GLN A 517 -13.80 21.06 0.51
C GLN A 517 -14.12 21.21 2.01
N ALA A 518 -13.10 21.17 2.87
CA ALA A 518 -13.25 21.29 4.32
C ALA A 518 -13.90 22.62 4.73
N TRP A 519 -13.40 23.76 4.21
CA TRP A 519 -13.95 25.08 4.53
C TRP A 519 -15.40 25.26 4.06
N PRO A 520 -15.75 25.00 2.79
CA PRO A 520 -17.12 25.11 2.31
C PRO A 520 -18.12 24.38 3.17
N THR A 521 -17.77 23.19 3.61
CA THR A 521 -18.71 22.40 4.40
C THR A 521 -18.74 22.82 5.84
N TYR A 522 -17.63 23.26 6.43
CA TYR A 522 -17.66 23.88 7.76
C TYR A 522 -18.65 25.05 7.79
N VAL A 523 -18.61 25.90 6.77
CA VAL A 523 -19.51 27.05 6.62
C VAL A 523 -20.97 26.63 6.40
N LEU A 524 -21.22 25.70 5.47
CA LEU A 524 -22.56 25.16 5.21
C LEU A 524 -23.15 24.46 6.45
N PHE A 525 -22.30 23.77 7.20
CA PHE A 525 -22.64 23.09 8.45
C PHE A 525 -23.08 24.09 9.53
N PHE A 526 -22.33 25.17 9.71
CA PHE A 526 -22.62 26.17 10.73
C PHE A 526 -23.90 26.95 10.41
N SER A 527 -24.12 27.28 9.13
CA SER A 527 -25.38 27.88 8.66
C SER A 527 -26.59 26.97 8.88
N TYR A 528 -26.45 25.66 8.63
CA TYR A 528 -27.53 24.69 8.88
C TYR A 528 -27.86 24.55 10.38
N LEU A 529 -26.86 24.58 11.26
CA LEU A 529 -27.09 24.52 12.72
C LEU A 529 -27.73 25.78 13.28
N GLN A 530 -27.35 26.95 12.78
CA GLN A 530 -27.82 28.24 13.29
C GLN A 530 -29.09 28.74 12.61
N ASN A 531 -29.59 28.03 11.58
CA ASN A 531 -30.66 28.50 10.69
C ASN A 531 -30.43 29.92 10.15
N THR A 532 -29.17 30.34 10.01
CA THR A 532 -28.80 31.65 9.49
C THR A 532 -28.65 31.57 7.97
N PRO A 533 -29.34 32.43 7.20
CA PRO A 533 -29.15 32.47 5.76
C PRO A 533 -27.72 32.90 5.43
N LEU A 534 -27.10 32.22 4.47
CA LEU A 534 -25.74 32.54 4.03
C LEU A 534 -25.72 33.88 3.30
N ASP A 535 -24.75 34.73 3.67
CA ASP A 535 -24.49 35.94 2.92
C ASP A 535 -24.02 35.63 1.49
N ARG A 536 -24.32 36.52 0.54
CA ARG A 536 -23.98 36.33 -0.89
C ARG A 536 -22.47 36.16 -1.10
N ALA A 537 -21.64 36.85 -0.33
CA ALA A 537 -20.19 36.70 -0.38
C ALA A 537 -19.74 35.31 0.09
N THR A 538 -20.39 34.76 1.12
CA THR A 538 -20.12 33.43 1.65
C THR A 538 -20.53 32.33 0.66
N VAL A 539 -21.69 32.47 0.01
CA VAL A 539 -22.13 31.55 -1.05
C VAL A 539 -21.15 31.56 -2.23
N PHE A 540 -20.67 32.73 -2.64
CA PHE A 540 -19.64 32.85 -3.68
C PHE A 540 -18.32 32.19 -3.24
N GLY A 541 -17.90 32.35 -1.99
CA GLY A 541 -16.72 31.68 -1.42
C GLY A 541 -16.84 30.14 -1.42
N VAL A 542 -18.02 29.62 -1.07
CA VAL A 542 -18.32 28.17 -1.13
C VAL A 542 -18.24 27.67 -2.58
N ALA A 543 -18.88 28.37 -3.52
CA ALA A 543 -18.90 27.97 -4.93
C ALA A 543 -17.51 28.00 -5.56
N THR A 544 -16.71 29.03 -5.29
CA THR A 544 -15.34 29.16 -5.79
C THR A 544 -14.42 28.06 -5.25
N SER A 545 -14.54 27.70 -3.98
CA SER A 545 -13.74 26.62 -3.40
C SER A 545 -14.11 25.23 -3.94
N LEU A 546 -15.41 24.97 -4.14
CA LEU A 546 -15.87 23.74 -4.78
C LEU A 546 -15.43 23.69 -6.25
N ALA A 547 -15.53 24.79 -6.98
CA ALA A 547 -15.03 24.90 -8.35
C ALA A 547 -13.51 24.67 -8.42
N ALA A 548 -12.74 25.25 -7.49
CA ALA A 548 -11.31 25.02 -7.39
C ALA A 548 -10.99 23.54 -7.16
N SER A 549 -11.75 22.84 -6.31
CA SER A 549 -11.57 21.40 -6.09
C SER A 549 -11.83 20.58 -7.37
N ALA A 550 -12.84 20.93 -8.16
CA ALA A 550 -13.13 20.30 -9.45
C ALA A 550 -12.04 20.61 -10.50
N VAL A 551 -11.49 21.83 -10.51
CA VAL A 551 -10.35 22.20 -11.37
C VAL A 551 -9.13 21.37 -11.03
N VAL A 552 -8.80 21.19 -9.74
CA VAL A 552 -7.66 20.35 -9.33
C VAL A 552 -7.81 18.91 -9.85
N VAL A 553 -9.00 18.31 -9.71
CA VAL A 553 -9.28 16.95 -10.20
C VAL A 553 -9.17 16.87 -11.73
N THR A 554 -9.80 17.79 -12.45
CA THR A 554 -9.80 17.78 -13.92
C THR A 554 -8.41 18.04 -14.51
N VAL A 555 -7.63 18.97 -13.94
CA VAL A 555 -6.24 19.21 -14.33
C VAL A 555 -5.39 17.97 -14.06
N ALA A 556 -5.53 17.33 -12.89
CA ALA A 556 -4.81 16.10 -12.56
C ALA A 556 -5.12 14.97 -13.57
N ILE A 557 -6.40 14.77 -13.91
CA ILE A 557 -6.82 13.80 -14.94
C ILE A 557 -6.21 14.14 -16.29
N GLY A 558 -6.36 15.39 -16.74
CA GLY A 558 -5.90 15.83 -18.06
C GLY A 558 -4.38 15.77 -18.23
N GLU A 559 -3.61 16.16 -17.21
CA GLU A 559 -2.15 16.02 -17.20
C GLU A 559 -1.71 14.55 -17.17
N ALA A 560 -2.34 13.72 -16.33
CA ALA A 560 -1.99 12.31 -16.23
C ALA A 560 -2.26 11.56 -17.54
N ILE A 561 -3.43 11.75 -18.16
CA ILE A 561 -3.76 11.15 -19.46
C ILE A 561 -2.79 11.64 -20.54
N ARG A 562 -2.54 12.94 -20.63
CA ARG A 562 -1.60 13.50 -21.63
C ARG A 562 -0.20 12.91 -21.48
N ARG A 563 0.31 12.81 -20.27
CA ARG A 563 1.64 12.24 -19.99
C ARG A 563 1.68 10.73 -20.24
N GLY A 564 0.63 10.00 -19.87
CA GLY A 564 0.51 8.56 -20.13
C GLY A 564 0.48 8.23 -21.61
N LEU A 565 -0.32 8.95 -22.40
CA LEU A 565 -0.41 8.75 -23.85
C LEU A 565 0.90 9.12 -24.57
N ARG A 566 1.55 10.23 -24.18
CA ARG A 566 2.88 10.59 -24.71
C ARG A 566 3.93 9.52 -24.43
N ALA A 567 3.95 8.96 -23.21
CA ALA A 567 4.84 7.86 -22.87
C ALA A 567 4.56 6.61 -23.72
N MET A 568 3.29 6.35 -24.06
CA MET A 568 2.93 5.23 -24.95
C MET A 568 3.39 5.45 -26.39
N ASP A 569 3.37 6.68 -26.90
CA ASP A 569 3.90 6.99 -28.23
C ASP A 569 5.43 6.83 -28.30
N GLU A 570 6.14 7.15 -27.21
CA GLU A 570 7.58 6.89 -27.10
C GLU A 570 7.91 5.40 -27.19
N PHE A 571 7.05 4.51 -26.67
CA PHE A 571 7.21 3.06 -26.86
C PHE A 571 6.97 2.62 -28.31
N GLY A 572 6.16 3.34 -29.08
CA GLY A 572 5.92 3.02 -30.49
C GLY A 572 7.11 3.37 -31.39
N THR A 573 7.92 4.36 -30.97
CA THR A 573 9.04 4.89 -31.77
C THR A 573 10.40 4.30 -31.38
N LYS A 574 10.56 3.83 -30.13
CA LYS A 574 11.79 3.19 -29.66
C LYS A 574 11.65 1.66 -29.72
N PRO A 575 12.58 0.93 -30.36
CA PRO A 575 12.61 -0.53 -30.23
C PRO A 575 12.75 -0.89 -28.74
N VAL A 576 12.01 -1.89 -28.27
CA VAL A 576 12.27 -2.47 -26.93
C VAL A 576 13.77 -2.75 -26.87
N PRO A 577 14.47 -2.45 -25.76
CA PRO A 577 15.81 -2.96 -25.56
C PRO A 577 15.70 -4.49 -25.47
N ILE A 578 15.69 -5.15 -26.63
CA ILE A 578 16.07 -6.55 -26.73
C ILE A 578 17.48 -6.54 -26.19
N VAL A 579 17.66 -7.18 -25.03
CA VAL A 579 18.95 -7.39 -24.42
C VAL A 579 19.81 -8.03 -25.49
N ARG A 580 20.68 -7.23 -26.13
CA ARG A 580 21.87 -7.77 -26.76
C ARG A 580 22.58 -8.46 -25.60
N SER A 581 22.48 -9.78 -25.54
CA SER A 581 23.43 -10.58 -24.79
C SER A 581 24.79 -10.12 -25.31
N ARG A 582 25.49 -9.28 -24.55
CA ARG A 582 26.92 -9.15 -24.72
C ARG A 582 27.46 -10.49 -24.26
N SER A 583 27.44 -11.49 -25.16
CA SER A 583 28.42 -12.55 -25.06
C SER A 583 29.76 -11.84 -25.11
N ARG A 584 30.43 -11.76 -23.96
CA ARG A 584 31.88 -11.61 -23.95
C ARG A 584 32.44 -12.94 -24.45
N SER A 585 32.26 -13.23 -25.73
CA SER A 585 33.16 -14.10 -26.48
C SER A 585 33.97 -13.15 -27.35
N GLY A 586 35.29 -13.30 -27.31
CA GLY A 586 36.25 -12.40 -27.93
C GLY A 586 35.99 -12.17 -29.42
N ARG A 587 36.65 -11.13 -29.93
CA ARG A 587 36.80 -10.80 -31.35
C ARG A 587 36.80 -12.07 -32.22
N ALA A 588 35.79 -12.18 -33.07
CA ALA A 588 35.91 -12.83 -34.36
C ALA A 588 35.25 -11.86 -35.35
N GLU A 589 36.02 -11.47 -36.35
CA GLU A 589 35.62 -10.59 -37.44
C GLU A 589 34.37 -11.12 -38.17
N PRO A 590 33.57 -10.25 -38.82
CA PRO A 590 32.49 -10.71 -39.66
C PRO A 590 33.07 -11.34 -40.92
N ALA A 591 33.08 -12.67 -40.99
CA ALA A 591 33.25 -13.38 -42.25
C ALA A 591 32.08 -13.02 -43.16
N ALA A 592 32.40 -12.44 -44.31
CA ALA A 592 31.47 -12.14 -45.38
C ALA A 592 30.76 -13.44 -45.81
N TRP A 593 29.43 -13.39 -45.84
CA TRP A 593 28.61 -14.48 -46.35
C TRP A 593 28.37 -14.21 -47.84
N GLU A 594 29.22 -14.77 -48.71
CA GLU A 594 28.96 -14.84 -50.14
C GLU A 594 27.99 -15.98 -50.44
N PRO A 595 26.86 -15.75 -51.14
CA PRO A 595 26.02 -16.83 -51.63
C PRO A 595 26.65 -17.44 -52.89
N GLY A 596 27.30 -18.60 -52.74
CA GLY A 596 27.73 -19.44 -53.85
C GLY A 596 26.52 -20.00 -54.59
N ILE A 597 26.27 -19.47 -55.80
CA ILE A 597 25.39 -20.07 -56.80
C ILE A 597 26.25 -21.08 -57.58
N GLU A 598 26.20 -22.35 -57.18
CA GLU A 598 26.63 -23.44 -58.05
C GLU A 598 25.51 -23.74 -59.05
N ARG A 599 25.73 -23.37 -60.31
CA ARG A 599 25.02 -23.95 -61.45
C ARG A 599 25.62 -25.33 -61.69
N GLY A 600 24.88 -26.38 -61.35
CA GLY A 600 25.15 -27.72 -61.86
C GLY A 600 24.83 -27.79 -63.34
N SER A 601 25.86 -27.93 -64.17
CA SER A 601 25.78 -28.52 -65.51
C SER A 601 26.06 -30.03 -65.37
N GLY A 602 25.10 -30.84 -65.75
CA GLY A 602 25.14 -32.30 -65.77
C GLY A 602 23.78 -32.84 -66.14
#